data_AF-G9KHT3-F1
#
_entry.id   AF-G9KHT3-F1
#
_cell.length_a   1.000
_cell.length_b   1.000
_cell.length_c   1.000
_cell.angle_alpha   90.00
_cell.angle_beta   90.00
_cell.angle_gamma   90.00
#
_symmetry.space_group_name_H-M   'P 1'
#
loop_
_entity.id
_entity.type
_entity.pdbx_description
1 polymer ?
#
loop_
_entity_poly.entity_id
_entity_poly.type
_entity_poly.pdbx_seq_one_letter_code
_entity_poly.pdbx_strand_id
1 'polypeptide(L)'
;MANEEDDPVVQEIDVYLAKSLAEKLYLFQYPVRPASMTYDDIPHLSAKIKPKQQKVELEMAIDTLNPNYCRSKGEQIALNVDGACADESSTYSSKLMDKQTFCSSQSTSNTARYAAALYRQGELHLTPLHGILQLRPSFSYLDKADAKHREREAANEAGDSSQDEAEEDVKQITVRFSRPESEQARQRRVQSYEFLQKKHAEEPWVHLHYYGLRDSRSEHERQYLLCQGSSGVENTELVKSPSEYLMMLMPPSPEEEKDKPVAPSNVLSMAQLRTLPLADQIKILMKNVKVMPFANLMSLLGPSIDSVAVLRGIQKVAMLVQGNWVVKSDILYPKDSSSPHSGVPAEVLCRGRDFVMWKFTQSRWVVRKEVAAVTKLCTEDVKDFLEHMAVVRINKGWEFLLPYDGEFIRKHPDVVQRQHMLWTGIQAKLEKVYNLVKESLPKKSDGQSGPAALLSGDQRVQVAKSKAQQKHALLERELQRRKEQLRAPAGLPGVRIKEEPV
;
A
#
# COMPACT_ATOMS: atom_id res chain seq x y z
N MET A 1 -8.44 17.99 -13.03
CA MET A 1 -9.26 16.78 -13.16
C MET A 1 -10.36 17.16 -14.12
N ALA A 2 -10.28 16.67 -15.37
CA ALA A 2 -11.32 16.94 -16.36
C ALA A 2 -12.58 16.19 -15.91
N ASN A 3 -13.74 16.86 -15.95
CA ASN A 3 -15.04 16.26 -15.66
C ASN A 3 -15.26 15.07 -16.61
N GLU A 4 -15.28 13.85 -16.07
CA GLU A 4 -15.66 12.62 -16.77
C GLU A 4 -17.19 12.50 -16.96
N GLU A 5 -17.96 13.56 -16.67
CA GLU A 5 -19.43 13.56 -16.70
C GLU A 5 -20.05 13.81 -18.09
N ASP A 6 -19.26 14.04 -19.15
CA ASP A 6 -19.74 14.49 -20.46
C ASP A 6 -19.51 13.49 -21.64
N ASP A 7 -19.39 12.19 -21.39
CA ASP A 7 -19.48 11.19 -22.48
C ASP A 7 -20.86 10.52 -22.51
N PRO A 8 -21.76 10.91 -23.43
CA PRO A 8 -23.09 10.32 -23.50
C PRO A 8 -23.00 8.87 -23.99
N VAL A 9 -23.60 7.94 -23.25
CA VAL A 9 -23.69 6.53 -23.65
C VAL A 9 -24.37 6.42 -25.01
N VAL A 10 -23.61 6.01 -26.03
CA VAL A 10 -24.10 5.86 -27.42
C VAL A 10 -24.79 4.51 -27.63
N GLN A 11 -24.29 3.46 -26.98
CA GLN A 11 -24.80 2.10 -27.14
C GLN A 11 -24.51 1.27 -25.88
N GLU A 12 -25.53 0.57 -25.40
CA GLU A 12 -25.42 -0.46 -24.38
C GLU A 12 -25.37 -1.83 -25.09
N ILE A 13 -24.35 -2.64 -24.79
CA ILE A 13 -24.08 -3.92 -25.44
C ILE A 13 -24.07 -5.01 -24.37
N ASP A 14 -24.97 -5.97 -24.50
CA ASP A 14 -25.01 -7.13 -23.61
C ASP A 14 -23.82 -8.06 -23.87
N VAL A 15 -23.17 -8.50 -22.78
CA VAL A 15 -22.01 -9.39 -22.83
C VAL A 15 -22.36 -10.75 -22.27
N TYR A 16 -22.31 -11.77 -23.12
CA TYR A 16 -22.60 -13.17 -22.78
C TYR A 16 -21.31 -13.99 -22.69
N LEU A 17 -21.35 -15.09 -21.92
CA LEU A 17 -20.25 -16.04 -21.80
C LEU A 17 -20.68 -17.44 -22.27
N ALA A 18 -20.07 -17.93 -23.35
CA ALA A 18 -20.24 -19.29 -23.87
C ALA A 18 -19.11 -20.21 -23.36
N LYS A 19 -19.48 -21.41 -22.89
CA LYS A 19 -18.54 -22.41 -22.34
C LYS A 19 -18.42 -23.70 -23.16
N SER A 20 -19.27 -23.88 -24.17
CA SER A 20 -19.34 -25.03 -25.09
C SER A 20 -17.99 -25.39 -25.73
N LEU A 21 -17.20 -24.38 -26.12
CA LEU A 21 -15.90 -24.54 -26.80
C LEU A 21 -14.70 -24.15 -25.92
N ALA A 22 -14.89 -23.93 -24.62
CA ALA A 22 -13.84 -23.41 -23.72
C ALA A 22 -12.57 -24.30 -23.69
N GLU A 23 -12.71 -25.61 -23.85
CA GLU A 23 -11.59 -26.56 -23.88
C GLU A 23 -11.11 -26.93 -25.29
N LYS A 24 -11.73 -26.38 -26.33
CA LYS A 24 -11.50 -26.77 -27.73
C LYS A 24 -11.05 -25.63 -28.63
N LEU A 25 -11.24 -24.39 -28.20
CA LEU A 25 -10.93 -23.21 -29.00
C LEU A 25 -9.45 -22.81 -28.88
N TYR A 26 -8.73 -22.85 -29.99
CA TYR A 26 -7.35 -22.40 -30.10
C TYR A 26 -7.24 -21.16 -30.99
N LEU A 27 -6.32 -20.27 -30.65
CA LEU A 27 -5.93 -19.16 -31.51
C LEU A 27 -4.63 -19.49 -32.24
N PHE A 28 -4.70 -19.68 -33.56
CA PHE A 28 -3.53 -19.82 -34.42
C PHE A 28 -3.16 -18.47 -35.02
N GLN A 29 -1.92 -18.06 -34.81
CA GLN A 29 -1.36 -16.83 -35.38
C GLN A 29 -0.14 -17.15 -36.24
N TYR A 30 0.01 -16.42 -37.34
CA TYR A 30 1.08 -16.58 -38.32
C TYR A 30 1.92 -15.28 -38.36
N PRO A 31 2.93 -15.11 -37.49
CA PRO A 31 3.63 -13.83 -37.31
C PRO A 31 4.31 -13.28 -38.58
N VAL A 32 4.67 -14.17 -39.50
CA VAL A 32 5.40 -13.83 -40.75
C VAL A 32 4.48 -13.68 -41.96
N ARG A 33 3.15 -13.77 -41.77
CA ARG A 33 2.16 -13.70 -42.84
C ARG A 33 1.30 -12.44 -42.67
N PRO A 34 1.23 -11.54 -43.67
CA PRO A 34 0.34 -10.38 -43.61
C PRO A 34 -1.13 -10.80 -43.59
N ALA A 35 -1.97 -9.99 -42.92
CA ALA A 35 -3.41 -10.27 -42.79
C ALA A 35 -4.17 -10.31 -44.13
N SER A 36 -3.68 -9.60 -45.16
CA SER A 36 -4.27 -9.61 -46.51
C SER A 36 -4.05 -10.91 -47.27
N MET A 37 -3.09 -11.73 -46.85
CA MET A 37 -2.74 -12.94 -47.56
C MET A 37 -3.11 -14.17 -46.72
N THR A 38 -4.37 -14.62 -46.83
CA THR A 38 -4.89 -15.75 -46.04
C THR A 38 -4.46 -17.10 -46.62
N TYR A 39 -4.72 -18.18 -45.88
CA TYR A 39 -4.50 -19.58 -46.30
C TYR A 39 -5.79 -20.27 -46.72
N ASP A 40 -6.89 -19.52 -46.91
CA ASP A 40 -8.23 -20.09 -47.14
C ASP A 40 -8.33 -20.88 -48.46
N ASP A 41 -7.59 -20.45 -49.48
CA ASP A 41 -7.58 -21.09 -50.80
C ASP A 41 -6.46 -22.15 -50.94
N ILE A 42 -5.64 -22.36 -49.90
CA ILE A 42 -4.53 -23.32 -49.94
C ILE A 42 -4.99 -24.71 -49.46
N PRO A 43 -4.78 -25.78 -50.24
CA PRO A 43 -5.10 -27.13 -49.79
C PRO A 43 -4.25 -27.55 -48.59
N HIS A 44 -4.91 -27.88 -47.49
CA HIS A 44 -4.26 -28.44 -46.30
C HIS A 44 -4.24 -29.97 -46.42
N LEU A 45 -3.05 -30.55 -46.40
CA LEU A 45 -2.83 -31.99 -46.62
C LEU A 45 -3.01 -32.78 -45.34
N SER A 46 -2.43 -32.29 -44.24
CA SER A 46 -2.53 -32.95 -42.94
C SER A 46 -2.50 -31.95 -41.79
N ALA A 47 -3.15 -32.31 -40.69
CA ALA A 47 -3.10 -31.61 -39.43
C ALA A 47 -2.84 -32.60 -38.31
N LYS A 48 -1.86 -32.31 -37.45
CA LYS A 48 -1.47 -33.17 -36.33
C LYS A 48 -1.38 -32.33 -35.06
N ILE A 49 -1.85 -32.89 -33.95
CA ILE A 49 -1.78 -32.23 -32.64
C ILE A 49 -1.29 -33.18 -31.55
N LYS A 50 -0.55 -32.63 -30.60
CA LYS A 50 -0.28 -33.20 -29.28
C LYS A 50 -1.11 -32.44 -28.24
N PRO A 51 -2.22 -32.99 -27.73
CA PRO A 51 -3.19 -32.24 -26.94
C PRO A 51 -2.64 -31.75 -25.60
N LYS A 52 -1.82 -32.53 -24.90
CA LYS A 52 -1.24 -32.16 -23.59
C LYS A 52 -0.13 -31.12 -23.76
N GLN A 53 0.74 -31.30 -24.75
CA GLN A 53 1.78 -30.31 -25.09
C GLN A 53 1.21 -29.06 -25.78
N GLN A 54 -0.01 -29.13 -26.32
CA GLN A 54 -0.59 -28.12 -27.21
C GLN A 54 0.33 -27.79 -28.38
N LYS A 55 0.92 -28.82 -29.01
CA LYS A 55 1.78 -28.67 -30.18
C LYS A 55 1.04 -29.11 -31.44
N VAL A 56 0.96 -28.23 -32.42
CA VAL A 56 0.29 -28.43 -33.71
C VAL A 56 1.31 -28.40 -34.84
N GLU A 57 1.12 -29.29 -35.79
CA GLU A 57 1.85 -29.34 -37.05
C GLU A 57 0.85 -29.39 -38.20
N LEU A 58 1.03 -28.54 -39.20
CA LEU A 58 0.19 -28.48 -40.40
C LEU A 58 1.06 -28.66 -41.64
N GLU A 59 0.58 -29.46 -42.59
CA GLU A 59 1.19 -29.58 -43.91
C GLU A 59 0.27 -28.93 -44.93
N MET A 60 0.78 -27.94 -45.67
CA MET A 60 0.07 -27.24 -46.72
C MET A 60 0.68 -27.59 -48.08
N ALA A 61 -0.16 -27.82 -49.08
CA ALA A 61 0.30 -28.04 -50.44
C ALA A 61 0.83 -26.74 -51.05
N ILE A 62 1.85 -26.85 -51.90
CA ILE A 62 2.33 -25.73 -52.72
C ILE A 62 2.11 -26.05 -54.18
N ASP A 63 1.55 -25.07 -54.90
CA ASP A 63 1.31 -25.21 -56.34
C ASP A 63 2.65 -25.11 -57.09
N THR A 64 3.02 -26.21 -57.76
CA THR A 64 4.25 -26.35 -58.52
C THR A 64 4.09 -25.97 -60.00
N LEU A 65 2.86 -25.69 -60.44
CA LEU A 65 2.54 -25.26 -61.81
C LEU A 65 2.56 -23.74 -61.96
N ASN A 66 2.47 -23.00 -60.85
CA ASN A 66 2.49 -21.55 -60.88
C ASN A 66 3.85 -21.00 -61.37
N PRO A 67 3.87 -19.80 -61.99
CA PRO A 67 5.10 -19.18 -62.48
C PRO A 67 6.05 -18.72 -61.36
N ASN A 68 5.57 -18.68 -60.11
CA ASN A 68 6.37 -18.30 -58.95
C ASN A 68 7.26 -19.45 -58.44
N TYR A 69 7.01 -20.68 -58.88
CA TYR A 69 7.74 -21.86 -58.47
C TYR A 69 8.87 -22.21 -59.45
N CYS A 70 10.12 -22.14 -58.99
CA CYS A 70 11.27 -22.56 -59.77
C CYS A 70 11.45 -24.09 -59.69
N ARG A 71 10.96 -24.80 -60.72
CA ARG A 71 10.97 -26.28 -60.77
C ARG A 71 12.37 -26.88 -60.62
N SER A 72 13.38 -26.34 -61.30
CA SER A 72 14.76 -26.84 -61.19
C SER A 72 15.29 -26.80 -59.76
N LYS A 73 14.96 -25.75 -58.99
CA LYS A 73 15.35 -25.64 -57.58
C LYS A 73 14.51 -26.55 -56.69
N GLY A 74 13.22 -26.69 -56.99
CA GLY A 74 12.32 -27.62 -56.32
C GLY A 74 12.77 -29.07 -56.42
N GLU A 75 13.20 -29.50 -57.61
CA GLU A 75 13.76 -30.83 -57.87
C GLU A 75 15.05 -31.06 -57.10
N GLN A 76 15.96 -30.08 -57.08
CA GLN A 76 17.21 -30.17 -56.33
C GLN A 76 16.96 -30.33 -54.82
N ILE A 77 16.02 -29.56 -54.26
CA ILE A 77 15.69 -29.65 -52.84
C ILE A 77 15.08 -31.01 -52.52
N ALA A 78 14.12 -31.49 -53.33
CA ALA A 78 13.52 -32.80 -53.12
C ALA A 78 14.57 -33.93 -53.20
N LEU A 79 15.47 -33.88 -54.19
CA LEU A 79 16.55 -34.85 -54.36
C LEU A 79 17.53 -34.86 -53.17
N ASN A 80 17.87 -33.69 -52.62
CA ASN A 80 18.74 -33.59 -51.46
C ASN A 80 18.11 -34.16 -50.19
N VAL A 81 16.78 -34.04 -50.05
CA VAL A 81 16.04 -34.48 -48.85
C VAL A 81 15.72 -35.97 -48.91
N ASP A 82 15.14 -36.42 -50.01
CA ASP A 82 14.60 -37.79 -50.14
C ASP A 82 15.56 -38.75 -50.87
N GLY A 83 16.60 -38.23 -51.53
CA GLY A 83 17.55 -39.03 -52.30
C GLY A 83 17.01 -39.46 -53.67
N ALA A 84 17.80 -40.26 -54.40
CA ALA A 84 17.47 -40.65 -55.79
C ALA A 84 16.42 -41.78 -55.88
N CYS A 85 16.20 -42.53 -54.80
CA CYS A 85 15.17 -43.57 -54.71
C CYS A 85 14.05 -43.12 -53.78
N ALA A 86 12.81 -43.17 -54.27
CA ALA A 86 11.64 -42.91 -53.44
C ALA A 86 11.31 -44.15 -52.60
N ASP A 87 11.66 -44.09 -51.31
CA ASP A 87 11.24 -45.07 -50.31
C ASP A 87 9.85 -44.71 -49.73
N GLU A 88 9.19 -45.64 -49.05
CA GLU A 88 7.92 -45.40 -48.33
C GLU A 88 8.01 -44.29 -47.26
N SER A 89 9.22 -43.88 -46.88
CA SER A 89 9.50 -42.82 -45.90
C SER A 89 9.80 -41.44 -46.52
N SER A 90 9.53 -41.28 -47.83
CA SER A 90 9.78 -40.03 -48.56
C SER A 90 9.03 -38.84 -47.93
N THR A 91 9.71 -37.71 -47.80
CA THR A 91 9.11 -36.47 -47.29
C THR A 91 8.16 -35.90 -48.32
N TYR A 92 8.58 -35.78 -49.58
CA TYR A 92 7.76 -35.29 -50.68
C TYR A 92 7.16 -36.46 -51.46
N SER A 93 5.92 -36.31 -51.91
CA SER A 93 5.22 -37.35 -52.67
C SER A 93 5.61 -37.32 -54.15
N SER A 94 5.96 -36.14 -54.65
CA SER A 94 6.53 -35.93 -55.98
C SER A 94 8.04 -35.69 -55.90
N LYS A 95 8.71 -35.70 -57.06
CA LYS A 95 10.14 -35.32 -57.19
C LYS A 95 10.39 -33.82 -57.04
N LEU A 96 9.40 -33.06 -56.57
CA LEU A 96 9.43 -31.63 -56.35
C LEU A 96 9.08 -31.38 -54.89
N MET A 97 9.59 -30.28 -54.33
CA MET A 97 9.08 -29.77 -53.05
C MET A 97 7.61 -29.36 -53.27
N ASP A 98 6.67 -30.23 -52.86
CA ASP A 98 5.22 -30.12 -53.12
C ASP A 98 4.41 -29.74 -51.88
N LYS A 99 5.05 -29.68 -50.71
CA LYS A 99 4.44 -29.27 -49.45
C LYS A 99 5.34 -28.37 -48.61
N GLN A 100 4.69 -27.60 -47.74
CA GLN A 100 5.33 -26.81 -46.71
C GLN A 100 4.75 -27.18 -45.34
N THR A 101 5.64 -27.49 -44.39
CA THR A 101 5.25 -27.84 -43.02
C THR A 101 5.34 -26.61 -42.11
N PHE A 102 4.31 -26.40 -41.30
CA PHE A 102 4.26 -25.38 -40.26
C PHE A 102 4.31 -26.06 -38.90
N CYS A 103 5.18 -25.57 -38.02
CA CYS A 103 5.32 -26.07 -36.65
C CYS A 103 4.90 -24.98 -35.66
N SER A 104 4.10 -25.36 -34.67
CA SER A 104 3.64 -24.42 -33.65
C SER A 104 4.67 -24.21 -32.54
N SER A 105 4.68 -23.00 -31.98
CA SER A 105 5.27 -22.70 -30.67
C SER A 105 4.18 -22.14 -29.75
N GLN A 106 4.12 -22.63 -28.51
CA GLN A 106 3.19 -22.12 -27.51
C GLN A 106 3.59 -20.68 -27.12
N SER A 107 2.65 -19.75 -27.16
CA SER A 107 2.94 -18.32 -26.88
C SER A 107 2.95 -18.01 -25.39
N THR A 108 2.03 -18.63 -24.64
CA THR A 108 1.82 -18.39 -23.20
C THR A 108 1.36 -19.66 -22.51
N SER A 109 1.85 -19.91 -21.29
CA SER A 109 1.45 -21.09 -20.50
C SER A 109 0.05 -20.96 -19.86
N ASN A 110 -0.42 -19.74 -19.62
CA ASN A 110 -1.73 -19.48 -19.03
C ASN A 110 -2.59 -18.63 -19.98
N THR A 111 -3.71 -19.21 -20.42
CA THR A 111 -4.68 -18.57 -21.31
C THR A 111 -5.99 -18.18 -20.64
N ALA A 112 -6.14 -18.40 -19.33
CA ALA A 112 -7.40 -18.20 -18.61
C ALA A 112 -7.95 -16.76 -18.67
N ARG A 113 -7.09 -15.78 -18.96
CA ARG A 113 -7.45 -14.36 -19.08
C ARG A 113 -7.81 -13.94 -20.51
N TYR A 114 -7.69 -14.82 -21.49
CA TYR A 114 -7.97 -14.51 -22.90
C TYR A 114 -9.27 -15.18 -23.34
N ALA A 115 -10.09 -14.43 -24.07
CA ALA A 115 -11.32 -14.91 -24.66
C ALA A 115 -11.44 -14.43 -26.11
N ALA A 116 -12.03 -15.26 -26.97
CA ALA A 116 -12.51 -14.85 -28.27
C ALA A 116 -13.89 -14.18 -28.09
N ALA A 117 -14.12 -13.09 -28.83
CA ALA A 117 -15.37 -12.34 -28.75
C ALA A 117 -16.05 -12.32 -30.11
N LEU A 118 -17.26 -12.85 -30.19
CA LEU A 118 -18.07 -12.84 -31.40
C LEU A 118 -19.18 -11.81 -31.24
N TYR A 119 -19.08 -10.72 -32.01
CA TYR A 119 -20.05 -9.63 -32.00
C TYR A 119 -21.15 -9.87 -33.04
N ARG A 120 -22.41 -9.86 -32.62
CA ARG A 120 -23.58 -9.98 -33.50
C ARG A 120 -24.75 -9.17 -32.97
N GLN A 121 -25.35 -8.35 -33.85
CA GLN A 121 -26.64 -7.68 -33.62
C GLN A 121 -26.74 -6.89 -32.28
N GLY A 122 -25.63 -6.27 -31.83
CA GLY A 122 -25.62 -5.52 -30.57
C GLY A 122 -25.31 -6.35 -29.33
N GLU A 123 -24.97 -7.62 -29.49
CA GLU A 123 -24.54 -8.53 -28.43
C GLU A 123 -23.09 -8.98 -28.62
N LEU A 124 -22.37 -9.19 -27.52
CA LEU A 124 -21.00 -9.68 -27.52
C LEU A 124 -20.92 -11.03 -26.80
N HIS A 125 -20.55 -12.09 -27.53
CA HIS A 125 -20.43 -13.44 -26.97
C HIS A 125 -18.96 -13.80 -26.74
N LEU A 126 -18.55 -13.94 -25.47
CA LEU A 126 -17.20 -14.30 -25.06
C LEU A 126 -17.05 -15.82 -24.93
N THR A 127 -15.97 -16.38 -25.47
CA THR A 127 -15.60 -17.80 -25.31
C THR A 127 -14.14 -17.89 -24.86
N PRO A 128 -13.82 -18.55 -23.73
CA PRO A 128 -12.44 -18.73 -23.28
C PRO A 128 -11.56 -19.48 -24.30
N LEU A 129 -10.28 -19.13 -24.35
CA LEU A 129 -9.29 -19.78 -25.21
C LEU A 129 -8.54 -20.88 -24.45
N HIS A 130 -8.47 -22.08 -25.03
CA HIS A 130 -7.71 -23.19 -24.47
C HIS A 130 -6.20 -23.06 -24.73
N GLY A 131 -5.81 -22.46 -25.85
CA GLY A 131 -4.40 -22.31 -26.23
C GLY A 131 -4.17 -21.23 -27.28
N ILE A 132 -2.99 -20.58 -27.21
CA ILE A 132 -2.55 -19.58 -28.20
C ILE A 132 -1.23 -20.04 -28.81
N LEU A 133 -1.26 -20.38 -30.10
CA LEU A 133 -0.15 -21.01 -30.81
C LEU A 133 0.34 -20.12 -31.97
N GLN A 134 1.65 -19.99 -32.08
CA GLN A 134 2.31 -19.33 -33.21
C GLN A 134 2.79 -20.37 -34.20
N LEU A 135 2.23 -20.37 -35.39
CA LEU A 135 2.66 -21.24 -36.48
C LEU A 135 3.75 -20.56 -37.30
N ARG A 136 4.89 -21.24 -37.43
CA ARG A 136 6.03 -20.80 -38.24
C ARG A 136 6.35 -21.85 -39.30
N PRO A 137 6.78 -21.43 -40.50
CA PRO A 137 7.34 -22.35 -41.47
C PRO A 137 8.51 -23.14 -40.86
N SER A 138 8.47 -24.45 -40.97
CA SER A 138 9.54 -25.34 -40.51
C SER A 138 10.58 -25.50 -41.60
N PHE A 139 11.85 -25.46 -41.21
CA PHE A 139 13.00 -25.74 -42.08
C PHE A 139 13.62 -27.12 -41.82
N SER A 140 12.92 -27.99 -41.10
CA SER A 140 13.39 -29.34 -40.73
C SER A 140 13.77 -30.23 -41.93
N TYR A 141 13.30 -29.90 -43.14
CA TYR A 141 13.72 -30.58 -44.35
C TYR A 141 15.20 -30.34 -44.68
N LEU A 142 15.76 -29.17 -44.34
CA LEU A 142 17.20 -28.89 -44.50
C LEU A 142 18.03 -29.75 -43.54
N ASP A 143 17.61 -29.85 -42.28
CA ASP A 143 18.28 -30.72 -41.30
C ASP A 143 18.28 -32.19 -41.74
N LYS A 144 17.17 -32.65 -42.34
CA LYS A 144 17.07 -33.99 -42.93
C LYS A 144 18.01 -34.17 -44.12
N ALA A 145 18.10 -33.18 -45.01
CA ALA A 145 19.02 -33.22 -46.15
C ALA A 145 20.48 -33.30 -45.68
N ASP A 146 20.88 -32.51 -44.69
CA ASP A 146 22.23 -32.54 -44.11
C ASP A 146 22.53 -33.88 -43.43
N ALA A 147 21.55 -34.44 -42.73
CA ALA A 147 21.68 -35.77 -42.11
C ALA A 147 21.88 -36.86 -43.18
N LYS A 148 21.08 -36.84 -44.25
CA LYS A 148 21.20 -37.79 -45.38
C LYS A 148 22.52 -37.62 -46.14
N HIS A 149 22.96 -36.39 -46.34
CA HIS A 149 24.27 -36.11 -46.93
C HIS A 149 25.41 -36.69 -46.06
N ARG A 150 25.35 -36.47 -44.74
CA ARG A 150 26.35 -37.01 -43.80
C ARG A 150 26.36 -38.54 -43.77
N GLU A 151 25.18 -39.17 -43.80
CA GLU A 151 25.04 -40.62 -43.92
C GLU A 151 25.68 -41.15 -45.21
N ARG A 152 25.48 -40.45 -46.33
CA ARG A 152 26.03 -40.84 -47.63
C ARG A 152 27.54 -40.68 -47.72
N GLU A 153 28.08 -39.58 -47.20
CA GLU A 153 29.53 -39.35 -47.13
C GLU A 153 30.21 -40.43 -46.26
N ALA A 154 29.63 -40.74 -45.09
CA ALA A 154 30.14 -41.80 -44.23
C ALA A 154 30.06 -43.19 -44.90
N ALA A 155 29.02 -43.46 -45.69
CA ALA A 155 28.89 -44.70 -46.45
C ALA A 155 29.89 -44.79 -47.62
N ASN A 156 30.21 -43.66 -48.26
CA ASN A 156 31.21 -43.59 -49.32
C ASN A 156 32.65 -43.74 -48.76
N GLU A 157 32.97 -43.11 -47.62
CA GLU A 157 34.25 -43.29 -46.93
C GLU A 157 34.45 -44.74 -46.44
N ALA A 158 33.38 -45.39 -45.96
CA ALA A 158 33.42 -46.81 -45.58
C ALA A 158 33.50 -47.78 -46.78
N GLY A 159 33.22 -47.31 -48.00
CA GLY A 159 33.24 -48.11 -49.23
C GLY A 159 34.60 -48.15 -49.94
N ASP A 160 35.54 -47.26 -49.58
CA ASP A 160 36.88 -47.18 -50.19
C ASP A 160 38.00 -47.72 -49.28
N SER A 161 37.67 -48.13 -48.05
CA SER A 161 38.61 -48.85 -47.17
C SER A 161 38.51 -50.37 -47.36
N SER A 162 38.86 -50.86 -48.55
CA SER A 162 39.45 -52.20 -48.58
C SER A 162 40.82 -52.08 -47.94
N GLN A 163 41.01 -52.74 -46.79
CA GLN A 163 42.27 -52.85 -46.04
C GLN A 163 42.45 -51.83 -44.91
N ASP A 164 41.64 -51.96 -43.86
CA ASP A 164 42.18 -52.05 -42.50
C ASP A 164 41.15 -52.71 -41.58
N GLU A 165 41.50 -53.92 -41.14
CA GLU A 165 40.86 -54.63 -40.03
C GLU A 165 41.06 -53.80 -38.76
N ALA A 166 40.15 -52.86 -38.49
CA ALA A 166 40.05 -52.27 -37.16
C ALA A 166 39.43 -53.33 -36.25
N GLU A 167 40.30 -53.99 -35.49
CA GLU A 167 40.00 -54.89 -34.39
C GLU A 167 38.73 -54.43 -33.65
N GLU A 168 37.70 -55.28 -33.65
CA GLU A 168 36.55 -55.12 -32.77
C GLU A 168 37.04 -55.09 -31.33
N ASP A 169 37.25 -53.87 -30.82
CA ASP A 169 37.53 -53.61 -29.43
C ASP A 169 36.27 -54.04 -28.65
N VAL A 170 36.32 -55.27 -28.13
CA VAL A 170 35.26 -55.91 -27.35
C VAL A 170 34.98 -55.02 -26.15
N LYS A 171 34.00 -54.12 -26.28
CA LYS A 171 33.48 -53.30 -25.19
C LYS A 171 32.95 -54.23 -24.12
N GLN A 172 33.77 -54.44 -23.09
CA GLN A 172 33.36 -55.08 -21.85
C GLN A 172 32.07 -54.43 -21.37
N ILE A 173 30.98 -55.20 -21.38
CA ILE A 173 29.70 -54.82 -20.79
C ILE A 173 29.92 -54.76 -19.28
N THR A 174 30.41 -53.61 -18.84
CA THR A 174 30.51 -53.31 -17.41
C THR A 174 29.10 -52.97 -16.98
N VAL A 175 28.46 -53.89 -16.28
CA VAL A 175 27.13 -53.69 -15.69
C VAL A 175 27.25 -52.59 -14.63
N ARG A 176 27.13 -51.32 -15.04
CA ARG A 176 27.08 -50.17 -14.14
C ARG A 176 25.76 -50.24 -13.39
N PHE A 177 25.79 -50.82 -12.19
CA PHE A 177 24.71 -50.70 -11.22
C PHE A 177 24.35 -49.22 -11.07
N SER A 178 23.09 -48.87 -11.35
CA SER A 178 22.59 -47.52 -11.23
C SER A 178 22.75 -47.05 -9.78
N ARG A 179 23.72 -46.16 -9.54
CA ARG A 179 23.82 -45.47 -8.25
C ARG A 179 22.51 -44.72 -8.01
N PRO A 180 21.92 -44.77 -6.80
CA PRO A 180 20.78 -43.94 -6.47
C PRO A 180 21.17 -42.47 -6.69
N GLU A 181 20.45 -41.83 -7.61
CA GLU A 181 20.69 -40.45 -8.02
C GLU A 181 20.34 -39.50 -6.85
N SER A 182 21.22 -38.54 -6.54
CA SER A 182 20.92 -37.48 -5.58
C SER A 182 19.74 -36.63 -6.05
N GLU A 183 18.90 -36.15 -5.13
CA GLU A 183 17.71 -35.34 -5.47
C GLU A 183 18.03 -34.12 -6.33
N GLN A 184 19.18 -33.47 -6.09
CA GLN A 184 19.63 -32.32 -6.90
C GLN A 184 20.02 -32.73 -8.33
N ALA A 185 20.66 -33.90 -8.49
CA ALA A 185 21.03 -34.41 -9.82
C ALA A 185 19.77 -34.78 -10.62
N ARG A 186 18.80 -35.41 -9.95
CA ARG A 186 17.49 -35.72 -10.54
C ARG A 186 16.76 -34.47 -11.01
N GLN A 187 16.75 -33.41 -10.20
CA GLN A 187 16.14 -32.13 -10.57
C GLN A 187 16.82 -31.50 -11.79
N ARG A 188 18.15 -31.47 -11.83
CA ARG A 188 18.90 -30.95 -12.99
C ARG A 188 18.64 -31.76 -14.26
N ARG A 189 18.54 -33.09 -14.13
CA ARG A 189 18.18 -33.96 -15.26
C ARG A 189 16.77 -33.67 -15.77
N VAL A 190 15.79 -33.49 -14.87
CA VAL A 190 14.40 -33.16 -15.24
C VAL A 190 14.30 -31.78 -15.92
N GLN A 191 15.19 -30.86 -15.59
CA GLN A 191 15.31 -29.54 -16.23
C GLN A 191 16.17 -29.54 -17.51
N SER A 192 16.80 -30.67 -17.85
CA SER A 192 17.61 -30.79 -19.07
C SER A 192 16.75 -30.83 -20.32
N TYR A 193 17.24 -30.19 -21.39
CA TYR A 193 16.61 -30.19 -22.70
C TYR A 193 16.37 -31.62 -23.23
N GLU A 194 17.34 -32.53 -23.08
CA GLU A 194 17.21 -33.90 -23.56
C GLU A 194 16.07 -34.67 -22.87
N PHE A 195 15.94 -34.48 -21.56
CA PHE A 195 14.87 -35.11 -20.79
C PHE A 195 13.50 -34.55 -21.20
N LEU A 196 13.42 -33.23 -21.36
CA LEU A 196 12.18 -32.57 -21.76
C LEU A 196 11.79 -32.97 -23.20
N GLN A 197 12.75 -33.07 -24.12
CA GLN A 197 12.53 -33.52 -25.49
C GLN A 197 12.06 -34.97 -25.55
N LYS A 198 12.65 -35.87 -24.76
CA LYS A 198 12.19 -37.27 -24.65
C LYS A 198 10.76 -37.34 -24.10
N LYS A 199 10.47 -36.63 -23.02
CA LYS A 199 9.11 -36.54 -22.46
C LYS A 199 8.10 -35.99 -23.47
N HIS A 200 8.52 -35.04 -24.31
CA HIS A 200 7.68 -34.52 -25.40
C HIS A 200 7.52 -35.51 -26.56
N ALA A 201 8.51 -36.36 -26.81
CA ALA A 201 8.43 -37.41 -27.82
C ALA A 201 7.52 -38.57 -27.40
N GLU A 202 7.40 -38.84 -26.10
CA GLU A 202 6.50 -39.86 -25.53
C GLU A 202 5.01 -39.60 -25.83
N GLU A 203 4.60 -38.34 -26.04
CA GLU A 203 3.21 -38.02 -26.41
C GLU A 203 2.96 -38.35 -27.90
N PRO A 204 2.00 -39.24 -28.22
CA PRO A 204 1.70 -39.61 -29.60
C PRO A 204 1.00 -38.47 -30.35
N TRP A 205 1.20 -38.42 -31.66
CA TRP A 205 0.50 -37.49 -32.54
C TRP A 205 -0.93 -37.94 -32.79
N VAL A 206 -1.89 -37.04 -32.60
CA VAL A 206 -3.29 -37.21 -32.99
C VAL A 206 -3.49 -36.56 -34.35
N HIS A 207 -3.98 -37.34 -35.31
CA HIS A 207 -4.27 -36.84 -36.66
C HIS A 207 -5.68 -36.24 -36.71
N LEU A 208 -5.78 -35.09 -37.36
CA LEU A 208 -7.02 -34.32 -37.50
C LEU A 208 -7.36 -34.14 -38.97
N HIS A 209 -8.66 -34.11 -39.25
CA HIS A 209 -9.17 -33.66 -40.55
C HIS A 209 -9.31 -32.15 -40.53
N TYR A 210 -8.72 -31.49 -41.53
CA TYR A 210 -8.83 -30.05 -41.70
C TYR A 210 -10.10 -29.71 -42.48
N TYR A 211 -10.90 -28.80 -41.93
CA TYR A 211 -12.06 -28.23 -42.60
C TYR A 211 -11.87 -26.71 -42.66
N GLY A 212 -11.85 -26.16 -43.88
CA GLY A 212 -11.55 -24.74 -44.11
C GLY A 212 -12.72 -23.81 -43.75
N LEU A 213 -12.45 -22.51 -43.83
CA LEU A 213 -13.43 -21.46 -43.48
C LEU A 213 -14.70 -21.46 -44.35
N ARG A 214 -14.61 -21.97 -45.59
CA ARG A 214 -15.74 -22.04 -46.53
C ARG A 214 -16.57 -23.32 -46.40
N ASP A 215 -16.17 -24.25 -45.54
CA ASP A 215 -16.90 -25.50 -45.36
C ASP A 215 -18.10 -25.33 -44.42
N SER A 216 -19.18 -26.02 -44.72
CA SER A 216 -20.43 -26.08 -43.96
C SER A 216 -20.23 -26.44 -42.49
N ARG A 217 -19.26 -27.30 -42.18
CA ARG A 217 -18.91 -27.67 -40.81
C ARG A 217 -18.39 -26.49 -40.00
N SER A 218 -17.57 -25.62 -40.62
CA SER A 218 -17.02 -24.44 -39.93
C SER A 218 -18.12 -23.44 -39.55
N GLU A 219 -19.11 -23.26 -40.43
CA GLU A 219 -20.27 -22.40 -40.16
C GLU A 219 -21.17 -22.98 -39.07
N HIS A 220 -21.38 -24.30 -39.08
CA HIS A 220 -22.13 -24.99 -38.04
C HIS A 220 -21.43 -24.88 -36.68
N GLU A 221 -20.12 -25.15 -36.61
CA GLU A 221 -19.35 -25.10 -35.36
C GLU A 221 -19.22 -23.67 -34.82
N ARG A 222 -19.20 -22.66 -35.69
CA ARG A 222 -19.23 -21.24 -35.31
C ARG A 222 -20.46 -20.88 -34.48
N GLN A 223 -21.59 -21.57 -34.66
CA GLN A 223 -22.80 -21.33 -33.86
C GLN A 223 -22.59 -21.68 -32.38
N TYR A 224 -21.68 -22.61 -32.05
CA TYR A 224 -21.38 -22.94 -30.65
C TYR A 224 -20.63 -21.83 -29.91
N LEU A 225 -20.08 -20.81 -30.59
CA LEU A 225 -19.52 -19.62 -29.94
C LEU A 225 -20.59 -18.70 -29.35
N LEU A 226 -21.86 -18.91 -29.71
CA LEU A 226 -22.99 -18.14 -29.20
C LEU A 226 -23.54 -18.80 -27.94
N CYS A 227 -23.92 -17.99 -26.97
CA CYS A 227 -24.71 -18.43 -25.82
C CYS A 227 -26.20 -18.46 -26.22
N GLN A 228 -26.90 -19.56 -25.91
CA GLN A 228 -28.36 -19.68 -26.11
C GLN A 228 -29.18 -19.13 -24.92
N GLY A 229 -28.56 -18.33 -24.05
CA GLY A 229 -29.21 -17.80 -22.86
C GLY A 229 -30.25 -16.72 -23.18
N SER A 230 -31.25 -16.57 -22.30
CA SER A 230 -32.21 -15.47 -22.36
C SER A 230 -31.51 -14.15 -22.03
N SER A 231 -31.90 -13.08 -22.72
CA SER A 231 -31.56 -11.71 -22.32
C SER A 231 -32.10 -11.39 -20.92
N GLY A 232 -31.32 -10.67 -20.11
CA GLY A 232 -31.77 -10.12 -18.81
C GLY A 232 -31.60 -11.01 -17.58
N VAL A 233 -30.68 -11.99 -17.59
CA VAL A 233 -30.36 -12.79 -16.39
C VAL A 233 -29.34 -12.06 -15.52
N GLU A 234 -29.75 -11.70 -14.30
CA GLU A 234 -28.87 -11.15 -13.28
C GLU A 234 -27.76 -12.16 -12.90
N ASN A 235 -26.51 -11.71 -12.88
CA ASN A 235 -25.37 -12.58 -12.63
C ASN A 235 -25.17 -12.84 -11.14
N THR A 236 -25.20 -14.10 -10.73
CA THR A 236 -25.04 -14.50 -9.31
C THR A 236 -23.60 -14.58 -8.82
N GLU A 237 -22.61 -14.57 -9.73
CA GLU A 237 -21.19 -14.81 -9.38
C GLU A 237 -20.37 -13.53 -9.24
N LEU A 238 -20.76 -12.44 -9.92
CA LEU A 238 -20.01 -11.18 -9.98
C LEU A 238 -20.55 -10.13 -9.00
N VAL A 239 -20.77 -10.52 -7.74
CA VAL A 239 -21.49 -9.70 -6.73
C VAL A 239 -20.54 -8.95 -5.79
N LYS A 240 -19.22 -9.04 -6.01
CA LYS A 240 -18.21 -8.46 -5.08
C LYS A 240 -18.19 -6.94 -5.16
N SER A 241 -18.04 -6.30 -4.01
CA SER A 241 -17.88 -4.85 -3.93
C SER A 241 -16.52 -4.39 -4.50
N PRO A 242 -16.38 -3.11 -4.92
CA PRO A 242 -15.12 -2.58 -5.41
C PRO A 242 -13.95 -2.75 -4.41
N SER A 243 -14.21 -2.57 -3.12
CA SER A 243 -13.20 -2.76 -2.06
C SER A 243 -12.74 -4.21 -1.92
N GLU A 244 -13.66 -5.17 -1.98
CA GLU A 244 -13.33 -6.60 -1.90
C GLU A 244 -12.59 -7.07 -3.16
N TYR A 245 -13.01 -6.58 -4.33
CA TYR A 245 -12.35 -6.87 -5.58
C TYR A 245 -10.91 -6.35 -5.58
N LEU A 246 -10.69 -5.11 -5.11
CA LEU A 246 -9.35 -4.53 -4.99
C LEU A 246 -8.46 -5.34 -4.04
N MET A 247 -8.98 -5.76 -2.89
CA MET A 247 -8.24 -6.59 -1.93
C MET A 247 -7.89 -7.97 -2.51
N MET A 248 -8.71 -8.51 -3.40
CA MET A 248 -8.40 -9.76 -4.10
C MET A 248 -7.31 -9.60 -5.16
N LEU A 249 -7.32 -8.48 -5.90
CA LEU A 249 -6.29 -8.16 -6.89
C LEU A 249 -4.94 -7.87 -6.23
N MET A 250 -4.97 -7.28 -5.04
CA MET A 250 -3.80 -6.94 -4.24
C MET A 250 -3.93 -7.57 -2.85
N PRO A 251 -3.68 -8.88 -2.72
CA PRO A 251 -3.75 -9.53 -1.42
C PRO A 251 -2.77 -8.85 -0.46
N PRO A 252 -3.17 -8.58 0.80
CA PRO A 252 -2.26 -8.02 1.78
C PRO A 252 -1.06 -8.96 1.91
N SER A 253 0.15 -8.38 1.98
CA SER A 253 1.31 -9.17 2.38
C SER A 253 0.97 -9.86 3.69
N PRO A 254 1.29 -11.15 3.87
CA PRO A 254 1.16 -11.76 5.18
C PRO A 254 1.87 -10.83 6.16
N GLU A 255 1.13 -10.32 7.14
CA GLU A 255 1.74 -9.63 8.27
C GLU A 255 2.56 -10.72 8.97
N GLU A 256 3.79 -10.92 8.50
CA GLU A 256 4.84 -11.38 9.39
C GLU A 256 4.72 -10.44 10.56
N GLU A 257 4.38 -11.00 11.72
CA GLU A 257 4.41 -10.39 13.03
C GLU A 257 5.86 -9.98 13.30
N LYS A 258 6.37 -9.06 12.49
CA LYS A 258 7.72 -8.51 12.58
C LYS A 258 7.69 -7.72 13.85
N ASP A 259 8.59 -8.11 14.74
CA ASP A 259 8.92 -7.43 15.97
C ASP A 259 8.69 -5.94 15.87
N LYS A 260 7.98 -5.43 16.88
CA LYS A 260 7.64 -4.02 17.15
C LYS A 260 8.47 -3.04 16.29
N PRO A 261 7.82 -2.18 15.50
CA PRO A 261 8.50 -1.34 14.52
C PRO A 261 9.69 -0.59 15.15
N VAL A 262 10.81 -0.56 14.41
CA VAL A 262 12.09 0.14 14.70
C VAL A 262 11.93 1.68 14.61
N ALA A 263 10.71 2.20 14.83
CA ALA A 263 10.50 3.60 15.14
C ALA A 263 10.74 3.78 16.65
N PRO A 264 11.17 4.97 17.13
CA PRO A 264 11.09 5.25 18.56
C PRO A 264 9.68 4.90 19.02
N SER A 265 9.56 4.10 20.08
CA SER A 265 8.36 3.38 20.54
C SER A 265 7.09 4.22 20.78
N ASN A 266 7.16 5.53 20.52
CA ASN A 266 6.08 6.49 20.63
C ASN A 266 5.49 6.96 19.29
N VAL A 267 5.94 6.50 18.10
CA VAL A 267 5.39 6.97 16.81
C VAL A 267 4.75 5.81 16.03
N LEU A 268 3.44 5.60 16.24
CA LEU A 268 2.61 4.73 15.41
C LEU A 268 1.89 5.56 14.34
N SER A 269 1.73 5.00 13.14
CA SER A 269 0.84 5.58 12.14
C SER A 269 -0.63 5.55 12.60
N MET A 270 -1.48 6.45 12.09
CA MET A 270 -2.92 6.41 12.40
C MET A 270 -3.58 5.08 12.00
N ALA A 271 -3.05 4.39 10.98
CA ALA A 271 -3.53 3.07 10.57
C ALA A 271 -3.21 2.00 11.61
N GLN A 272 -1.96 1.94 12.09
CA GLN A 272 -1.55 1.04 13.18
C GLN A 272 -2.22 1.38 14.50
N LEU A 273 -2.48 2.66 14.79
CA LEU A 273 -3.21 3.05 15.99
C LEU A 273 -4.62 2.43 15.98
N ARG A 274 -5.30 2.40 14.82
CA ARG A 274 -6.65 1.85 14.68
C ARG A 274 -6.73 0.33 14.88
N THR A 275 -5.62 -0.41 14.76
CA THR A 275 -5.61 -1.86 15.02
C THR A 275 -5.50 -2.18 16.52
N LEU A 276 -5.11 -1.22 17.36
CA LEU A 276 -4.95 -1.43 18.80
C LEU A 276 -6.28 -1.30 19.57
N PRO A 277 -6.39 -1.86 20.78
CA PRO A 277 -7.54 -1.64 21.66
C PRO A 277 -7.72 -0.15 22.01
N LEU A 278 -8.97 0.30 22.16
CA LEU A 278 -9.33 1.71 22.43
C LEU A 278 -8.55 2.34 23.59
N ALA A 279 -8.31 1.58 24.66
CA ALA A 279 -7.56 2.07 25.83
C ALA A 279 -6.11 2.43 25.47
N ASP A 280 -5.47 1.61 24.64
CA ASP A 280 -4.08 1.83 24.20
C ASP A 280 -4.01 2.97 23.18
N GLN A 281 -5.00 3.09 22.31
CA GLN A 281 -5.13 4.24 21.40
C GLN A 281 -5.15 5.56 22.17
N ILE A 282 -6.03 5.67 23.18
CA ILE A 282 -6.16 6.87 24.03
C ILE A 282 -4.85 7.12 24.80
N LYS A 283 -4.24 6.07 25.35
CA LYS A 283 -2.99 6.19 26.12
C LYS A 283 -1.84 6.70 25.26
N ILE A 284 -1.64 6.13 24.07
CA ILE A 284 -0.57 6.53 23.14
C ILE A 284 -0.79 7.96 22.67
N LEU A 285 -2.02 8.31 22.30
CA LEU A 285 -2.34 9.66 21.84
C LEU A 285 -2.13 10.71 22.94
N MET A 286 -2.59 10.45 24.16
CA MET A 286 -2.38 11.35 25.29
C MET A 286 -0.90 11.46 25.69
N LYS A 287 -0.12 10.37 25.61
CA LYS A 287 1.33 10.39 25.84
C LYS A 287 2.05 11.26 24.81
N ASN A 288 1.59 11.27 23.56
CA ASN A 288 2.20 12.03 22.46
C ASN A 288 1.78 13.50 22.42
N VAL A 289 0.50 13.81 22.63
CA VAL A 289 -0.03 15.17 22.53
C VAL A 289 0.04 15.94 23.85
N LYS A 290 0.04 15.23 25.00
CA LYS A 290 0.12 15.74 26.38
C LYS A 290 -1.07 16.58 26.84
N VAL A 291 -1.63 17.43 25.98
CA VAL A 291 -2.82 18.23 26.26
C VAL A 291 -3.71 18.39 25.03
N MET A 292 -5.01 18.07 25.14
CA MET A 292 -5.95 18.22 24.02
C MET A 292 -7.41 18.42 24.46
N PRO A 293 -8.24 19.09 23.62
CA PRO A 293 -9.68 19.13 23.83
C PRO A 293 -10.31 17.76 23.58
N PHE A 294 -11.44 17.46 24.25
CA PHE A 294 -12.13 16.19 24.08
C PHE A 294 -12.67 16.00 22.65
N ALA A 295 -13.12 17.08 22.00
CA ALA A 295 -13.62 17.04 20.61
C ALA A 295 -12.54 16.57 19.62
N ASN A 296 -11.28 16.99 19.81
CA ASN A 296 -10.16 16.57 18.96
C ASN A 296 -9.84 15.09 19.16
N LEU A 297 -9.99 14.56 20.38
CA LEU A 297 -9.80 13.14 20.65
C LEU A 297 -10.84 12.30 19.91
N MET A 298 -12.12 12.69 19.98
CA MET A 298 -13.18 12.03 19.23
C MET A 298 -12.92 12.06 17.72
N SER A 299 -12.43 13.19 17.20
CA SER A 299 -12.10 13.36 15.78
C SER A 299 -10.97 12.43 15.32
N LEU A 300 -9.96 12.20 16.18
CA LEU A 300 -8.83 11.32 15.86
C LEU A 300 -9.19 9.83 15.94
N LEU A 301 -10.01 9.45 16.92
CA LEU A 301 -10.47 8.08 17.11
C LEU A 301 -11.51 7.64 16.05
N GLY A 302 -12.29 8.60 15.54
CA GLY A 302 -13.29 8.39 14.51
C GLY A 302 -14.73 8.46 15.04
N PRO A 303 -15.70 8.80 14.17
CA PRO A 303 -17.08 9.10 14.57
C PRO A 303 -17.88 7.88 15.03
N SER A 304 -17.41 6.65 14.74
CA SER A 304 -18.08 5.40 15.11
C SER A 304 -17.86 4.99 16.58
N ILE A 305 -16.94 5.65 17.30
CA ILE A 305 -16.58 5.25 18.66
C ILE A 305 -17.49 5.94 19.68
N ASP A 306 -18.00 5.15 20.65
CA ASP A 306 -18.84 5.66 21.72
C ASP A 306 -18.09 6.66 22.62
N SER A 307 -18.63 7.88 22.72
CA SER A 307 -18.11 8.97 23.55
C SER A 307 -18.02 8.60 25.04
N VAL A 308 -18.94 7.77 25.56
CA VAL A 308 -18.95 7.38 26.98
C VAL A 308 -17.79 6.42 27.28
N ALA A 309 -17.52 5.48 26.37
CA ALA A 309 -16.36 4.62 26.44
C ALA A 309 -15.05 5.42 26.41
N VAL A 310 -14.93 6.43 25.53
CA VAL A 310 -13.76 7.30 25.45
C VAL A 310 -13.58 8.11 26.74
N LEU A 311 -14.66 8.68 27.29
CA LEU A 311 -14.62 9.41 28.57
C LEU A 311 -14.16 8.53 29.73
N ARG A 312 -14.56 7.25 29.75
CA ARG A 312 -14.11 6.31 30.78
C ARG A 312 -12.63 5.96 30.60
N GLY A 313 -12.18 5.78 29.36
CA GLY A 313 -10.80 5.49 29.01
C GLY A 313 -9.85 6.62 29.36
N ILE A 314 -10.16 7.85 28.94
CA ILE A 314 -9.30 9.02 29.14
C ILE A 314 -9.09 9.36 30.61
N GLN A 315 -10.09 9.17 31.47
CA GLN A 315 -9.97 9.39 32.93
C GLN A 315 -8.94 8.48 33.60
N LYS A 316 -8.57 7.35 32.98
CA LYS A 316 -7.52 6.47 33.48
C LYS A 316 -6.12 7.04 33.22
N VAL A 317 -5.92 7.75 32.12
CA VAL A 317 -4.60 8.19 31.63
C VAL A 317 -4.38 9.70 31.65
N ALA A 318 -5.43 10.49 31.83
CA ALA A 318 -5.40 11.95 31.82
C ALA A 318 -6.35 12.54 32.88
N MET A 319 -6.17 13.82 33.17
CA MET A 319 -6.91 14.64 34.13
C MET A 319 -7.41 15.91 33.47
N LEU A 320 -8.55 16.42 33.91
CA LEU A 320 -9.15 17.63 33.35
C LEU A 320 -8.53 18.90 33.95
N VAL A 321 -8.04 19.82 33.10
CA VAL A 321 -7.51 21.14 33.48
C VAL A 321 -8.07 22.19 32.52
N GLN A 322 -8.79 23.18 33.05
CA GLN A 322 -9.42 24.26 32.26
C GLN A 322 -10.28 23.73 31.07
N GLY A 323 -11.04 22.64 31.29
CA GLY A 323 -11.87 22.01 30.25
C GLY A 323 -11.12 21.12 29.25
N ASN A 324 -9.79 21.08 29.31
CA ASN A 324 -8.94 20.27 28.42
C ASN A 324 -8.35 19.07 29.17
N TRP A 325 -8.06 18.00 28.44
CA TRP A 325 -7.47 16.80 29.03
C TRP A 325 -5.95 16.85 28.99
N VAL A 326 -5.35 16.65 30.16
CA VAL A 326 -3.90 16.67 30.39
C VAL A 326 -3.44 15.29 30.81
N VAL A 327 -2.44 14.72 30.14
CA VAL A 327 -1.88 13.42 30.49
C VAL A 327 -1.40 13.37 31.95
N LYS A 328 -1.65 12.27 32.65
CA LYS A 328 -1.21 12.08 34.04
C LYS A 328 0.31 11.93 34.12
N SER A 329 0.87 12.32 35.26
CA SER A 329 2.32 12.33 35.47
C SER A 329 2.93 10.92 35.48
N ASP A 330 2.20 9.92 35.99
CA ASP A 330 2.61 8.51 36.03
C ASP A 330 2.67 7.83 34.65
N ILE A 331 2.02 8.42 33.63
CA ILE A 331 2.10 7.96 32.24
C ILE A 331 3.38 8.49 31.55
N LEU A 332 3.86 9.66 31.96
CA LEU A 332 5.08 10.27 31.41
C LEU A 332 6.33 9.81 32.14
N TYR A 333 6.27 9.69 33.47
CA TYR A 333 7.39 9.34 34.33
C TYR A 333 7.06 8.05 35.11
N PRO A 334 7.34 6.86 34.57
CA PRO A 334 7.16 5.60 35.28
C PRO A 334 8.13 5.51 36.49
N LYS A 335 7.81 4.66 37.47
CA LYS A 335 8.46 4.65 38.80
C LYS A 335 9.98 4.42 38.80
N ASP A 336 10.49 3.81 37.75
CA ASP A 336 11.88 3.46 37.49
C ASP A 336 12.65 4.56 36.71
N SER A 337 11.98 5.64 36.31
CA SER A 337 12.61 6.75 35.59
C SER A 337 13.17 7.83 36.52
N SER A 338 14.10 8.62 35.99
CA SER A 338 14.67 9.80 36.64
C SER A 338 14.74 10.97 35.67
N SER A 339 14.91 12.18 36.20
CA SER A 339 15.05 13.37 35.36
C SER A 339 16.29 13.26 34.48
N PRO A 340 16.18 13.57 33.17
CA PRO A 340 17.34 13.64 32.29
C PRO A 340 18.26 14.84 32.62
N HIS A 341 17.78 15.82 33.38
CA HIS A 341 18.52 17.04 33.71
C HIS A 341 19.13 16.99 35.12
N SER A 342 18.35 16.55 36.11
CA SER A 342 18.73 16.63 37.52
C SER A 342 18.96 15.26 38.19
N GLY A 343 18.63 14.15 37.51
CA GLY A 343 18.68 12.80 38.10
C GLY A 343 17.63 12.54 39.19
N VAL A 344 16.73 13.50 39.46
CA VAL A 344 15.69 13.38 40.48
C VAL A 344 14.72 12.23 40.13
N PRO A 345 14.32 11.39 41.10
CA PRO A 345 13.41 10.27 40.84
C PRO A 345 12.03 10.71 40.30
N ALA A 346 11.42 9.86 39.49
CA ALA A 346 10.10 10.06 38.89
C ALA A 346 9.01 10.48 39.89
N GLU A 347 9.04 9.96 41.13
CA GLU A 347 8.05 10.30 42.15
C GLU A 347 8.05 11.79 42.51
N VAL A 348 9.23 12.40 42.54
CA VAL A 348 9.39 13.83 42.86
C VAL A 348 9.00 14.67 41.65
N LEU A 349 9.36 14.24 40.43
CA LEU A 349 8.92 14.88 39.19
C LEU A 349 7.40 14.85 39.04
N CYS A 350 6.76 13.72 39.36
CA CYS A 350 5.31 13.59 39.35
C CYS A 350 4.65 14.59 40.28
N ARG A 351 5.12 14.71 41.53
CA ARG A 351 4.57 15.67 42.50
C ARG A 351 4.79 17.12 42.05
N GLY A 352 5.96 17.44 41.51
CA GLY A 352 6.26 18.76 40.99
C GLY A 352 5.41 19.13 39.78
N ARG A 353 5.22 18.20 38.84
CA ARG A 353 4.34 18.37 37.69
C ARG A 353 2.88 18.49 38.12
N ASP A 354 2.41 17.64 39.01
CA ASP A 354 1.04 17.69 39.55
C ASP A 354 0.76 19.03 40.25
N PHE A 355 1.75 19.61 40.94
CA PHE A 355 1.65 20.95 41.52
C PHE A 355 1.47 22.04 40.46
N VAL A 356 2.23 21.98 39.36
CA VAL A 356 2.07 22.91 38.22
C VAL A 356 0.66 22.77 37.61
N MET A 357 0.19 21.54 37.43
CA MET A 357 -1.13 21.29 36.82
C MET A 357 -2.27 21.73 37.73
N TRP A 358 -2.14 21.47 39.03
CA TRP A 358 -3.05 22.01 40.03
C TRP A 358 -3.05 23.54 40.02
N LYS A 359 -1.89 24.21 39.93
CA LYS A 359 -1.85 25.68 39.81
C LYS A 359 -2.61 26.18 38.58
N PHE A 360 -2.53 25.48 37.44
CA PHE A 360 -3.34 25.79 36.26
C PHE A 360 -4.86 25.57 36.46
N THR A 361 -5.29 24.75 37.44
CA THR A 361 -6.72 24.67 37.79
C THR A 361 -7.22 25.92 38.52
N GLN A 362 -6.33 26.66 39.19
CA GLN A 362 -6.66 27.84 40.00
C GLN A 362 -6.45 29.15 39.23
N SER A 363 -5.41 29.21 38.41
CA SER A 363 -4.99 30.40 37.66
C SER A 363 -4.70 30.05 36.21
N ARG A 364 -4.92 31.01 35.32
CA ARG A 364 -4.54 30.89 33.91
C ARG A 364 -3.03 30.89 33.69
N TRP A 365 -2.29 31.52 34.61
CA TRP A 365 -0.85 31.73 34.52
C TRP A 365 -0.10 31.15 35.71
N VAL A 366 1.12 30.70 35.44
CA VAL A 366 2.05 30.17 36.43
C VAL A 366 3.43 30.79 36.26
N VAL A 367 4.07 31.19 37.37
CA VAL A 367 5.41 31.78 37.38
C VAL A 367 6.45 30.71 37.69
N ARG A 368 7.37 30.45 36.74
CA ARG A 368 8.41 29.41 36.86
C ARG A 368 9.26 29.53 38.13
N LYS A 369 9.62 30.76 38.53
CA LYS A 369 10.43 31.02 39.74
C LYS A 369 9.71 30.61 41.03
N GLU A 370 8.41 30.88 41.12
CA GLU A 370 7.59 30.49 42.28
C GLU A 370 7.45 28.97 42.37
N VAL A 371 7.21 28.32 41.22
CA VAL A 371 7.13 26.86 41.17
C VAL A 371 8.44 26.23 41.63
N ALA A 372 9.58 26.65 41.08
CA ALA A 372 10.89 26.11 41.45
C ALA A 372 11.19 26.31 42.95
N ALA A 373 10.83 27.47 43.52
CA ALA A 373 11.00 27.75 44.94
C ALA A 373 10.18 26.82 45.83
N VAL A 374 8.94 26.50 45.44
CA VAL A 374 8.04 25.61 46.21
C VAL A 374 8.42 24.14 46.03
N THR A 375 8.64 23.69 44.80
CA THR A 375 8.88 22.27 44.50
C THR A 375 10.31 21.83 44.80
N LYS A 376 11.24 22.79 44.95
CA LYS A 376 12.68 22.56 45.09
C LYS A 376 13.30 21.79 43.92
N LEU A 377 12.62 21.75 42.77
CA LEU A 377 13.16 21.19 41.53
C LEU A 377 14.10 22.20 40.86
N CYS A 378 15.06 21.69 40.07
CA CYS A 378 15.91 22.58 39.28
C CYS A 378 15.05 23.34 38.25
N THR A 379 15.57 24.47 37.78
CA THR A 379 14.75 25.33 36.92
C THR A 379 14.45 24.65 35.59
N GLU A 380 15.35 23.79 35.11
CA GLU A 380 15.30 23.04 33.86
C GLU A 380 14.15 22.04 33.87
N ASP A 381 13.97 21.26 34.94
CA ASP A 381 12.85 20.32 35.11
C ASP A 381 11.50 21.05 35.07
N VAL A 382 11.41 22.19 35.78
CA VAL A 382 10.18 22.99 35.79
C VAL A 382 9.91 23.60 34.41
N LYS A 383 10.96 23.95 33.66
CA LYS A 383 10.83 24.44 32.28
C LYS A 383 10.27 23.36 31.38
N ASP A 384 10.81 22.15 31.46
CA ASP A 384 10.39 20.99 30.67
C ASP A 384 8.89 20.68 30.89
N PHE A 385 8.42 20.71 32.13
CA PHE A 385 6.99 20.53 32.42
C PHE A 385 6.11 21.60 31.76
N LEU A 386 6.57 22.85 31.77
CA LEU A 386 5.82 23.99 31.25
C LEU A 386 5.84 24.03 29.72
N GLU A 387 6.95 23.68 29.07
CA GLU A 387 7.05 23.62 27.60
C GLU A 387 6.08 22.61 27.00
N HIS A 388 5.79 21.51 27.70
CA HIS A 388 4.82 20.52 27.25
C HIS A 388 3.35 21.00 27.27
N MET A 389 3.03 22.06 28.02
CA MET A 389 1.64 22.37 28.39
C MET A 389 1.27 23.85 28.43
N ALA A 390 2.23 24.73 28.24
CA ALA A 390 2.07 26.16 28.37
C ALA A 390 2.99 26.92 27.41
N VAL A 391 2.65 28.19 27.16
CA VAL A 391 3.42 29.10 26.32
C VAL A 391 3.90 30.28 27.16
N VAL A 392 5.12 30.75 26.90
CA VAL A 392 5.70 31.91 27.59
C VAL A 392 4.99 33.18 27.15
N ARG A 393 4.57 34.01 28.11
CA ARG A 393 4.05 35.36 27.89
C ARG A 393 4.94 36.37 28.60
N ILE A 394 5.39 37.38 27.86
CA ILE A 394 6.23 38.46 28.38
C ILE A 394 5.53 39.10 29.60
N ASN A 395 6.27 39.22 30.70
CA ASN A 395 5.84 39.82 31.98
C ASN A 395 4.66 39.14 32.70
N LYS A 396 4.17 37.98 32.24
CA LYS A 396 3.06 37.24 32.87
C LYS A 396 3.38 35.79 33.25
N GLY A 397 4.54 35.28 32.85
CA GLY A 397 4.95 33.90 33.12
C GLY A 397 4.47 32.94 32.03
N TRP A 398 4.00 31.77 32.41
CA TRP A 398 3.54 30.71 31.51
C TRP A 398 2.04 30.64 31.49
N GLU A 399 1.45 30.75 30.30
CA GLU A 399 0.02 30.64 30.06
C GLU A 399 -0.32 29.23 29.59
N PHE A 400 -1.35 28.60 30.15
CA PHE A 400 -1.78 27.26 29.72
C PHE A 400 -2.07 27.20 28.21
N LEU A 401 -1.66 26.13 27.52
CA LEU A 401 -1.54 26.12 26.06
C LEU A 401 -2.88 26.33 25.34
N LEU A 402 -3.94 25.68 25.83
CA LEU A 402 -5.25 25.68 25.18
C LEU A 402 -6.21 26.67 25.85
N PRO A 403 -7.17 27.25 25.10
CA PRO A 403 -8.22 28.07 25.68
C PRO A 403 -9.14 27.24 26.60
N TYR A 404 -9.88 27.92 27.47
CA TYR A 404 -10.86 27.26 28.35
C TYR A 404 -11.99 26.63 27.52
N ASP A 405 -12.12 25.31 27.56
CA ASP A 405 -13.16 24.58 26.84
C ASP A 405 -14.47 24.59 27.66
N GLY A 406 -15.23 25.68 27.54
CA GLY A 406 -16.52 25.83 28.21
C GLY A 406 -17.60 24.88 27.66
N GLU A 407 -17.44 24.39 26.43
CA GLU A 407 -18.40 23.47 25.82
C GLU A 407 -18.33 22.09 26.48
N PHE A 408 -17.11 21.56 26.67
CA PHE A 408 -16.90 20.32 27.39
C PHE A 408 -17.46 20.37 28.81
N ILE A 409 -17.18 21.46 29.53
CA ILE A 409 -17.62 21.66 30.91
C ILE A 409 -19.15 21.62 31.01
N ARG A 410 -19.84 22.31 30.08
CA ARG A 410 -21.30 22.34 30.04
C ARG A 410 -21.90 20.97 29.67
N LYS A 411 -21.29 20.25 28.74
CA LYS A 411 -21.79 18.94 28.26
C LYS A 411 -21.58 17.80 29.26
N HIS A 412 -20.56 17.88 30.12
CA HIS A 412 -20.18 16.78 31.01
C HIS A 412 -20.01 17.21 32.48
N PRO A 413 -21.03 17.79 33.14
CA PRO A 413 -20.93 18.33 34.50
C PRO A 413 -20.51 17.27 35.54
N ASP A 414 -21.00 16.04 35.44
CA ASP A 414 -20.67 14.96 36.37
C ASP A 414 -19.19 14.54 36.30
N VAL A 415 -18.59 14.62 35.11
CA VAL A 415 -17.15 14.36 34.94
C VAL A 415 -16.36 15.49 35.58
N VAL A 416 -16.76 16.74 35.35
CA VAL A 416 -16.11 17.92 35.94
C VAL A 416 -16.13 17.86 37.47
N GLN A 417 -17.27 17.52 38.07
CA GLN A 417 -17.39 17.39 39.52
C GLN A 417 -16.47 16.28 40.08
N ARG A 418 -16.43 15.11 39.43
CA ARG A 418 -15.50 14.02 39.83
C ARG A 418 -14.05 14.43 39.70
N GLN A 419 -13.66 15.08 38.61
CA GLN A 419 -12.31 15.58 38.40
C GLN A 419 -11.93 16.63 39.44
N HIS A 420 -12.86 17.50 39.84
CA HIS A 420 -12.65 18.45 40.93
C HIS A 420 -12.34 17.72 42.25
N MET A 421 -13.13 16.72 42.63
CA MET A 421 -12.87 15.90 43.83
C MET A 421 -11.49 15.22 43.80
N LEU A 422 -11.08 14.70 42.63
CA LEU A 422 -9.75 14.12 42.45
C LEU A 422 -8.64 15.16 42.64
N TRP A 423 -8.80 16.37 42.07
CA TRP A 423 -7.86 17.47 42.28
C TRP A 423 -7.80 17.94 43.72
N THR A 424 -8.91 17.96 44.46
CA THR A 424 -8.92 18.23 45.91
C THR A 424 -8.08 17.20 46.67
N GLY A 425 -8.19 15.92 46.30
CA GLY A 425 -7.37 14.86 46.88
C GLY A 425 -5.87 15.02 46.57
N ILE A 426 -5.52 15.45 45.35
CA ILE A 426 -4.14 15.75 44.96
C ILE A 426 -3.63 16.97 45.73
N GLN A 427 -4.42 18.04 45.82
CA GLN A 427 -4.09 19.23 46.59
C GLN A 427 -3.76 18.89 48.05
N ALA A 428 -4.59 18.09 48.73
CA ALA A 428 -4.34 17.69 50.11
C ALA A 428 -3.02 16.92 50.28
N LYS A 429 -2.58 16.16 49.27
CA LYS A 429 -1.26 15.51 49.26
C LYS A 429 -0.14 16.52 49.06
N LEU A 430 -0.31 17.47 48.13
CA LEU A 430 0.68 18.51 47.84
C LEU A 430 0.87 19.46 49.04
N GLU A 431 -0.20 19.84 49.73
CA GLU A 431 -0.16 20.68 50.93
C GLU A 431 0.70 20.05 52.04
N LYS A 432 0.57 18.73 52.25
CA LYS A 432 1.39 18.00 53.24
C LYS A 432 2.87 17.93 52.86
N VAL A 433 3.18 17.81 51.58
CA VAL A 433 4.56 17.65 51.09
C VAL A 433 5.30 19.00 51.01
N TYR A 434 4.61 20.05 50.57
CA TYR A 434 5.22 21.36 50.33
C TYR A 434 4.93 22.39 51.43
N ASN A 435 4.22 22.03 52.51
CA ASN A 435 3.86 22.93 53.61
C ASN A 435 3.26 24.26 53.12
N LEU A 436 2.31 24.18 52.20
CA LEU A 436 1.64 25.36 51.63
C LEU A 436 0.84 26.04 52.74
N VAL A 437 1.21 27.26 53.12
CA VAL A 437 0.46 28.06 54.10
C VAL A 437 -0.92 28.37 53.53
N LYS A 438 -1.99 28.04 54.27
CA LYS A 438 -3.32 28.55 53.97
C LYS A 438 -3.29 30.07 54.15
N GLU A 439 -3.27 30.82 53.05
CA GLU A 439 -3.73 32.21 53.09
C GLU A 439 -5.21 32.18 53.45
N SER A 440 -5.51 32.24 54.75
CA SER A 440 -6.84 32.57 55.22
C SER A 440 -7.13 34.00 54.73
N LEU A 441 -8.05 34.13 53.78
CA LEU A 441 -8.78 35.36 53.54
C LEU A 441 -9.20 35.98 54.89
N PRO A 442 -9.01 37.29 55.11
CA PRO A 442 -9.37 37.91 56.38
C PRO A 442 -10.87 37.71 56.61
N LYS A 443 -11.20 37.12 57.77
CA LYS A 443 -12.55 37.05 58.31
C LYS A 443 -13.14 38.46 58.27
N LYS A 444 -14.22 38.66 57.51
CA LYS A 444 -15.09 39.81 57.72
C LYS A 444 -15.61 39.72 59.16
N SER A 445 -15.33 40.75 59.93
CA SER A 445 -15.92 41.00 61.24
C SER A 445 -17.45 41.01 61.14
N ASP A 446 -18.10 40.35 62.08
CA ASP A 446 -19.54 40.44 62.30
C ASP A 446 -19.99 41.90 62.38
N GLY A 447 -20.96 42.24 61.54
CA GLY A 447 -21.51 43.59 61.43
C GLY A 447 -22.85 43.57 60.71
N GLN A 448 -23.90 43.39 61.50
CA GLN A 448 -25.31 43.76 61.31
C GLN A 448 -25.90 43.74 59.89
N SER A 449 -26.88 42.86 59.72
CA SER A 449 -27.95 42.90 58.72
C SER A 449 -28.66 44.26 58.68
N GLY A 450 -28.64 44.90 57.52
CA GLY A 450 -29.52 46.00 57.11
C GLY A 450 -29.81 45.90 55.61
N PRO A 451 -31.00 46.28 55.12
CA PRO A 451 -31.47 45.93 53.78
C PRO A 451 -30.69 46.67 52.70
N ALA A 452 -30.38 45.95 51.61
CA ALA A 452 -29.68 46.49 50.46
C ALA A 452 -30.50 47.59 49.78
N ALA A 453 -30.05 48.85 49.90
CA ALA A 453 -30.55 49.93 49.06
C ALA A 453 -30.17 49.64 47.59
N LEU A 454 -31.18 49.39 46.76
CA LEU A 454 -31.05 49.23 45.31
C LEU A 454 -30.61 50.55 44.68
N LEU A 455 -29.30 50.73 44.50
CA LEU A 455 -28.77 51.82 43.70
C LEU A 455 -28.99 51.52 42.21
N SER A 456 -29.76 52.40 41.54
CA SER A 456 -30.08 52.37 40.12
C SER A 456 -28.81 52.33 39.24
N GLY A 457 -28.91 51.69 38.08
CA GLY A 457 -27.80 51.54 37.12
C GLY A 457 -27.15 52.87 36.74
N ASP A 458 -27.94 53.94 36.59
CA ASP A 458 -27.44 55.28 36.26
C ASP A 458 -26.54 55.88 37.34
N GLN A 459 -26.86 55.64 38.62
CA GLN A 459 -26.02 56.11 39.72
C GLN A 459 -24.67 55.39 39.75
N ARG A 460 -24.62 54.09 39.40
CA ARG A 460 -23.35 53.36 39.29
C ARG A 460 -22.50 53.88 38.14
N VAL A 461 -23.13 54.20 37.01
CA VAL A 461 -22.43 54.75 35.83
C VAL A 461 -21.91 56.16 36.12
N GLN A 462 -22.66 57.01 36.82
CA GLN A 462 -22.17 58.33 37.22
C GLN A 462 -20.99 58.26 38.20
N VAL A 463 -21.03 57.35 39.18
CA VAL A 463 -19.90 57.12 40.11
C VAL A 463 -18.67 56.56 39.39
N ALA A 464 -18.86 55.72 38.37
CA ALA A 464 -17.76 55.23 37.56
C ALA A 464 -17.15 56.34 36.68
N LYS A 465 -17.98 57.20 36.08
CA LYS A 465 -17.54 58.36 35.28
C LYS A 465 -16.76 59.37 36.13
N SER A 466 -17.25 59.69 37.33
CA SER A 466 -16.56 60.64 38.23
C SER A 466 -15.21 60.10 38.70
N LYS A 467 -15.13 58.80 39.04
CA LYS A 467 -13.86 58.12 39.36
C LYS A 467 -12.89 58.11 38.17
N ALA A 468 -13.37 57.91 36.95
CA ALA A 468 -12.55 57.94 35.75
C ALA A 468 -11.98 59.34 35.49
N GLN A 469 -12.81 60.38 35.63
CA GLN A 469 -12.38 61.79 35.48
C GLN A 469 -11.35 62.19 36.54
N GLN A 470 -11.56 61.80 37.80
CA GLN A 470 -10.59 62.04 38.87
C GLN A 470 -9.25 61.34 38.60
N LYS A 471 -9.28 60.11 38.09
CA LYS A 471 -8.07 59.36 37.75
C LYS A 471 -7.33 59.95 36.55
N HIS A 472 -8.06 60.47 35.56
CA HIS A 472 -7.49 61.19 34.42
C HIS A 472 -6.76 62.48 34.85
N ALA A 473 -7.41 63.30 35.68
CA ALA A 473 -6.81 64.53 36.20
C ALA A 473 -5.55 64.26 37.05
N LEU A 474 -5.51 63.14 37.77
CA LEU A 474 -4.36 62.73 38.56
C LEU A 474 -3.18 62.31 37.66
N LEU A 475 -3.46 61.56 36.59
CA LEU A 475 -2.46 61.15 35.60
C LEU A 475 -1.91 62.34 34.79
N GLU A 476 -2.73 63.34 34.47
CA GLU A 476 -2.27 64.57 33.81
C GLU A 476 -1.31 65.38 34.70
N ARG A 477 -1.61 65.50 36.00
CA ARG A 477 -0.69 66.16 36.96
C ARG A 477 0.63 65.42 37.10
N GLU A 478 0.61 64.10 37.07
CA GLU A 478 1.82 63.28 37.15
C GLU A 478 2.67 63.38 35.87
N LEU A 479 2.03 63.48 34.71
CA LEU A 479 2.68 63.73 33.43
C LEU A 479 3.32 65.13 33.37
N GLN A 480 2.64 66.14 33.92
CA GLN A 480 3.17 67.50 34.03
C GLN A 480 4.42 67.55 34.92
N ARG A 481 4.39 66.90 36.09
CA ARG A 481 5.57 66.74 36.98
C ARG A 481 6.75 66.10 36.28
N ARG A 482 6.53 65.05 35.49
CA ARG A 482 7.61 64.38 34.75
C ARG A 482 8.23 65.28 33.68
N LYS A 483 7.42 66.11 33.01
CA LYS A 483 7.92 67.09 32.03
C LYS A 483 8.75 68.19 32.69
N GLU A 484 8.39 68.62 33.89
CA GLU A 484 9.16 69.60 34.67
C GLU A 484 10.49 69.03 35.17
N GLN A 485 10.52 67.75 35.58
CA GLN A 485 11.75 67.06 35.97
C GLN A 485 12.75 66.89 34.82
N LEU A 486 12.27 66.79 33.58
CA LEU A 486 13.11 66.71 32.37
C LEU A 486 13.70 68.07 31.93
N ARG A 487 13.21 69.19 32.47
CA ARG A 487 13.65 70.55 32.10
C ARG A 487 14.75 71.13 33.01
N ALA A 488 15.15 70.43 34.07
CA ALA A 488 16.24 70.87 34.94
C ALA A 488 17.62 70.46 34.35
N PRO A 489 18.57 71.38 34.14
CA PRO A 489 19.87 71.05 33.56
C PRO A 489 20.82 70.53 34.66
N ALA A 490 21.18 69.24 34.60
CA ALA A 490 22.27 68.68 35.39
C ALA A 490 23.48 68.46 34.48
N GLY A 491 24.58 69.15 34.78
CA GLY A 491 25.83 69.16 34.03
C GLY A 491 26.53 67.81 33.97
N LEU A 492 27.12 67.53 32.81
CA LEU A 492 28.00 66.38 32.54
C LEU A 492 29.39 66.59 33.15
N PRO A 493 30.10 65.50 33.49
CA PRO A 493 31.51 65.39 33.16
C PRO A 493 31.77 64.21 32.21
N GLY A 494 32.61 64.48 31.21
CA GLY A 494 32.83 63.65 30.04
C GLY A 494 33.69 62.40 30.25
N VAL A 495 33.42 61.40 29.42
CA VAL A 495 34.19 60.16 29.29
C VAL A 495 35.12 60.30 28.08
N ARG A 496 36.44 60.15 28.29
CA ARG A 496 37.45 60.01 27.23
C ARG A 496 37.50 58.55 26.77
N ILE A 497 37.45 58.35 25.45
CA ILE A 497 37.60 57.05 24.77
C ILE A 497 39.09 56.73 24.68
N LYS A 498 39.45 55.47 24.96
CA LYS A 498 40.81 54.92 24.87
C LYS A 498 40.84 53.97 23.67
N GLU A 499 41.65 54.27 22.67
CA GLU A 499 41.95 53.38 21.53
C GLU A 499 43.05 52.38 21.91
N GLU A 500 42.92 51.13 21.43
CA GLU A 500 43.92 50.08 21.55
C GLU A 500 44.92 50.11 20.37
N PRO A 501 46.20 49.74 20.59
CA PRO A 501 47.21 49.73 19.53
C PRO A 501 47.28 48.37 18.80
N VAL A 502 47.77 48.45 17.56
CA VAL A 502 47.93 47.40 16.52
C VAL A 502 48.62 46.13 17.01
#